data_AF-A0A380CAK6-F1
#
_entry.id   AF-A0A380CAK6-F1
#
_cell.length_a   1.000
_cell.length_b   1.000
_cell.length_c   1.000
_cell.angle_alpha   90.00
_cell.angle_beta   90.00
_cell.angle_gamma   90.00
#
_symmetry.space_group_name_H-M   'P 1'
#
loop_
_entity.id
_entity.type
_entity.pdbx_description
1 polymer ?
#
loop_
_entity_poly.entity_id
_entity_poly.type
_entity_poly.pdbx_seq_one_letter_code
_entity_poly.pdbx_strand_id
1 'polypeptide(L)'
;MKTILASTIGENTLARRFFGVYRQHTLPMLRFSFHEHKRELFEQLGIQALQIAVQATKRRHIKNLSGYYSGVLRELVNKALFSDAFKDFDVPVEGFYWK
;
A
#
# COMPACT_ATOMS: atom_id res chain seq x y z
N MET A 1 7.37 -10.53 5.61
CA MET A 1 7.70 -9.21 5.00
C MET A 1 9.18 -8.74 5.06
N LYS A 2 9.79 -8.42 6.23
CA LYS A 2 11.15 -7.82 6.27
C LYS A 2 12.24 -8.62 5.53
N THR A 3 12.23 -9.95 5.68
CA THR A 3 13.15 -10.86 4.99
C THR A 3 12.96 -10.83 3.47
N ILE A 4 11.72 -10.79 3.00
CA ILE A 4 11.36 -10.73 1.57
C ILE A 4 11.85 -9.41 0.95
N LEU A 5 11.73 -8.30 1.67
CA LEU A 5 12.25 -7.00 1.21
C LEU A 5 13.78 -7.05 1.07
N ALA A 6 14.48 -7.60 2.06
CA ALA A 6 15.93 -7.72 2.02
C ALA A 6 16.40 -8.62 0.88
N SER A 7 15.75 -9.77 0.65
CA SER A 7 16.11 -10.69 -0.44
C SER A 7 15.82 -10.14 -1.83
N THR A 8 14.78 -9.29 -1.97
CA THR A 8 14.38 -8.74 -3.28
C THR A 8 15.22 -7.53 -3.69
N ILE A 9 15.60 -6.67 -2.73
CA ILE A 9 16.26 -5.38 -3.02
C ILE A 9 17.78 -5.47 -2.81
N GLY A 10 18.27 -6.47 -2.05
CA GLY A 10 19.69 -6.67 -1.74
C GLY A 10 20.27 -5.64 -0.76
N GLU A 11 19.74 -4.42 -0.70
CA GLU A 11 20.18 -3.37 0.22
C GLU A 11 19.42 -3.38 1.55
N ASN A 12 20.15 -3.67 2.64
CA ASN A 12 19.58 -3.76 4.00
C ASN A 12 18.98 -2.45 4.53
N THR A 13 19.58 -1.31 4.20
CA THR A 13 19.09 0.02 4.63
C THR A 13 17.78 0.37 3.93
N LEU A 14 17.71 0.14 2.61
CA LEU A 14 16.53 0.37 1.81
C LEU A 14 15.38 -0.58 2.18
N ALA A 15 15.69 -1.86 2.40
CA ALA A 15 14.72 -2.84 2.88
C ALA A 15 14.11 -2.45 4.25
N ARG A 16 14.91 -1.89 5.17
CA ARG A 16 14.38 -1.35 6.45
C ARG A 16 13.46 -0.16 6.23
N ARG A 17 13.80 0.76 5.31
CA ARG A 17 12.92 1.89 4.95
C ARG A 17 11.60 1.41 4.37
N PHE A 18 11.64 0.44 3.46
CA PHE A 18 10.43 -0.17 2.89
C PHE A 18 9.58 -0.84 3.96
N PHE A 19 10.22 -1.56 4.89
CA PHE A 19 9.50 -2.17 6.01
C PHE A 19 8.85 -1.12 6.92
N GLY A 20 9.53 0.01 7.16
CA GLY A 20 8.96 1.15 7.88
C GLY A 20 7.72 1.71 7.18
N VAL A 21 7.79 1.93 5.88
CA VAL A 21 6.65 2.39 5.06
C VAL A 21 5.50 1.38 5.10
N TYR A 22 5.80 0.10 4.89
CA TYR A 22 4.81 -0.98 4.99
C TYR A 22 4.09 -0.95 6.34
N ARG A 23 4.83 -0.85 7.45
CA ARG A 23 4.27 -0.75 8.79
C ARG A 23 3.41 0.49 8.96
N GLN A 24 3.84 1.64 8.46
CA GLN A 24 3.11 2.90 8.56
C GLN A 24 1.74 2.81 7.88
N HIS A 25 1.63 2.16 6.73
CA HIS A 25 0.35 2.00 6.02
C HIS A 25 -0.54 0.91 6.61
N THR A 26 0.04 -0.17 7.13
CA THR A 26 -0.73 -1.37 7.52
C THR A 26 -1.08 -1.43 9.01
N LEU A 27 -0.22 -0.94 9.91
CA LEU A 27 -0.50 -0.99 11.35
C LEU A 27 -1.75 -0.22 11.76
N PRO A 28 -1.98 1.02 11.32
CA PRO A 28 -3.18 1.75 11.71
C PRO A 28 -4.46 1.01 11.31
N MET A 29 -4.45 0.37 10.15
CA MET A 29 -5.58 -0.43 9.65
C MET A 29 -5.78 -1.68 10.51
N LEU A 30 -4.69 -2.40 10.85
CA LEU A 30 -4.72 -3.63 11.65
C LEU A 30 -5.03 -3.41 13.14
N ARG A 31 -5.02 -2.16 13.63
CA ARG A 31 -5.41 -1.85 15.03
C ARG A 31 -6.91 -2.01 15.26
N PHE A 32 -7.71 -2.02 14.21
CA PHE A 32 -9.14 -2.19 14.33
C PHE A 32 -9.55 -3.64 14.10
N SER A 33 -10.43 -4.16 14.97
CA SER A 33 -10.91 -5.55 14.95
C SER A 33 -11.54 -5.97 13.61
N PHE A 34 -12.17 -5.03 12.90
CA PHE A 34 -12.75 -5.27 11.57
C PHE A 34 -11.70 -5.50 10.46
N HIS A 35 -10.41 -5.32 10.73
CA HIS A 35 -9.33 -5.54 9.77
C HIS A 35 -8.29 -6.56 10.24
N GLU A 36 -8.46 -7.18 11.40
CA GLU A 36 -7.49 -8.12 11.96
C GLU A 36 -7.21 -9.33 11.04
N HIS A 37 -8.25 -9.81 10.34
CA HIS A 37 -8.16 -10.90 9.36
C HIS A 37 -7.53 -10.47 8.02
N LYS A 38 -7.28 -9.17 7.79
CA LYS A 38 -6.74 -8.64 6.53
C LYS A 38 -5.21 -8.59 6.49
N ARG A 39 -4.53 -9.16 7.49
CA ARG A 39 -3.06 -9.18 7.57
C ARG A 39 -2.43 -9.78 6.31
N GLU A 40 -2.96 -10.89 5.82
CA GLU A 40 -2.44 -11.56 4.62
C GLU A 40 -2.63 -10.69 3.37
N LEU A 41 -3.80 -10.06 3.23
CA LEU A 41 -4.07 -9.10 2.16
C LEU A 41 -3.02 -7.97 2.16
N PHE A 42 -2.76 -7.35 3.33
CA PHE A 42 -1.76 -6.31 3.42
C PHE A 42 -0.35 -6.78 3.03
N GLU A 43 0.05 -7.99 3.43
CA GLU A 43 1.34 -8.56 3.04
C GLU A 43 1.43 -8.77 1.52
N GLN A 44 0.37 -9.29 0.90
CA GLN A 44 0.28 -9.45 -0.55
C GLN A 44 0.39 -8.10 -1.28
N LEU A 45 -0.35 -7.08 -0.84
CA LEU A 45 -0.27 -5.73 -1.41
C LEU A 45 1.12 -5.12 -1.21
N GLY A 46 1.76 -5.38 -0.07
CA GLY A 46 3.14 -4.99 0.23
C GLY A 46 4.16 -5.58 -0.75
N ILE A 47 4.00 -6.87 -1.10
CA ILE A 47 4.84 -7.57 -2.08
C ILE A 47 4.56 -7.04 -3.50
N GLN A 48 3.30 -6.84 -3.88
CA GLN A 48 2.94 -6.28 -5.17
C GLN A 48 3.52 -4.87 -5.36
N ALA A 49 3.40 -4.00 -4.35
CA ALA A 49 3.99 -2.66 -4.37
C ALA A 49 5.50 -2.70 -4.55
N LEU A 50 6.18 -3.67 -3.91
CA LEU A 50 7.62 -3.88 -4.05
C LEU A 50 7.99 -4.27 -5.48
N GLN A 51 7.28 -5.24 -6.06
CA GLN A 51 7.50 -5.68 -7.44
C GLN A 51 7.32 -4.52 -8.43
N ILE A 52 6.26 -3.73 -8.28
CA ILE A 52 6.01 -2.56 -9.12
C ILE A 52 7.13 -1.52 -8.97
N ALA A 53 7.57 -1.24 -7.74
CA ALA A 53 8.66 -0.30 -7.49
C ALA A 53 9.97 -0.75 -8.17
N VAL A 54 10.33 -2.03 -8.05
CA VAL A 54 11.53 -2.60 -8.69
C VAL A 54 11.40 -2.66 -10.22
N GLN A 55 10.22 -2.95 -10.75
CA GLN A 55 10.01 -2.91 -12.21
C GLN A 55 10.09 -1.48 -12.75
N ALA A 56 9.63 -0.49 -11.98
CA ALA A 56 9.67 0.91 -12.39
C ALA A 56 11.10 1.47 -12.49
N THR A 57 12.04 1.01 -11.65
CA THR A 57 13.46 1.42 -11.76
C THR A 57 14.11 0.95 -13.05
N LYS A 58 13.64 -0.15 -13.64
CA LYS A 58 14.11 -0.64 -14.95
C LYS A 58 13.68 0.27 -16.11
N ARG A 59 12.58 1.01 -15.95
CA ARG A 59 12.00 1.84 -17.02
C ARG A 59 12.40 3.31 -16.91
N ARG A 60 12.66 3.80 -15.69
CA ARG A 60 13.02 5.20 -15.45
C ARG A 60 13.84 5.35 -14.18
N HIS A 61 14.62 6.43 -14.12
CA HIS A 61 15.34 6.80 -12.92
C HIS A 61 14.38 7.31 -11.83
N ILE A 62 14.34 6.63 -10.67
CA ILE A 62 13.50 7.00 -9.53
C ILE A 62 14.39 7.54 -8.40
N LYS A 63 14.35 8.87 -8.19
CA LYS A 63 15.16 9.55 -7.16
C LYS A 63 14.85 9.10 -5.73
N ASN A 64 13.59 8.80 -5.43
CA ASN A 64 13.15 8.35 -4.10
C ASN A 64 12.32 7.06 -4.22
N LEU A 65 12.99 5.92 -4.20
CA LEU A 65 12.33 4.63 -4.39
C LEU A 65 11.40 4.26 -3.23
N SER A 66 11.76 4.61 -1.99
CA SER A 66 10.88 4.40 -0.82
C SER A 66 9.61 5.24 -0.88
N GLY A 67 9.70 6.47 -1.38
CA GLY A 67 8.54 7.33 -1.60
C GLY A 67 7.65 6.79 -2.72
N TYR A 68 8.27 6.28 -3.79
CA TYR A 68 7.53 5.62 -4.87
C TYR A 68 6.79 4.38 -4.37
N TYR A 69 7.47 3.50 -3.61
CA TYR A 69 6.85 2.35 -2.95
C TYR A 69 5.68 2.74 -2.05
N SER A 70 5.83 3.81 -1.25
CA SER A 70 4.76 4.34 -0.38
C SER A 70 3.52 4.74 -1.19
N GLY A 71 3.72 5.45 -2.31
CA GLY A 71 2.63 5.84 -3.20
C GLY A 71 1.91 4.64 -3.80
N VAL A 72 2.65 3.67 -4.33
CA VAL A 72 2.07 2.44 -4.91
C VAL A 72 1.29 1.65 -3.86
N LEU A 73 1.87 1.45 -2.66
CA LEU A 73 1.22 0.71 -1.58
C LEU A 73 -0.08 1.40 -1.15
N ARG A 74 -0.08 2.73 -1.02
CA ARG A 74 -1.28 3.50 -0.69
C ARG A 74 -2.39 3.29 -1.72
N GLU A 75 -2.06 3.38 -3.01
CA GLU A 75 -3.04 3.16 -4.09
C GLU A 75 -3.60 1.73 -4.08
N LEU A 76 -2.75 0.72 -3.86
CA LEU A 76 -3.17 -0.67 -3.77
C LEU A 76 -4.09 -0.93 -2.57
N VAL A 77 -3.75 -0.37 -1.40
CA VAL A 77 -4.59 -0.46 -0.20
C VAL A 77 -5.93 0.25 -0.40
N ASN A 78 -5.90 1.45 -0.98
CA ASN A 78 -7.11 2.21 -1.24
C ASN A 78 -8.05 1.45 -2.18
N LYS A 79 -7.51 0.88 -3.26
CA LYS A 79 -8.31 0.05 -4.17
C LYS A 79 -8.83 -1.20 -3.49
N ALA A 80 -8.02 -1.92 -2.72
CA ALA A 80 -8.43 -3.17 -2.10
C ALA A 80 -9.50 -3.00 -1.00
N LEU A 81 -9.54 -1.84 -0.33
CA LEU A 81 -10.45 -1.60 0.80
C LEU A 81 -11.63 -0.70 0.46
N PHE A 82 -11.48 0.20 -0.51
CA PHE A 82 -12.44 1.26 -0.76
C PHE A 82 -12.84 1.40 -2.23
N SER A 83 -12.46 0.45 -3.12
CA SER A 83 -12.91 0.46 -4.52
C SER A 83 -14.43 0.53 -4.64
N ASP A 84 -15.12 -0.13 -3.71
CA ASP A 84 -16.57 -0.28 -3.71
C ASP A 84 -17.24 0.50 -2.59
N ALA A 85 -16.50 1.30 -1.82
CA ALA A 85 -17.08 2.09 -0.73
C ALA A 85 -18.17 3.06 -1.21
N PHE A 86 -18.14 3.46 -2.48
CA PHE A 86 -19.20 4.27 -3.09
C PHE A 86 -20.53 3.51 -3.25
N LYS A 87 -20.50 2.17 -3.25
CA LYS A 87 -21.70 1.31 -3.36
C LYS A 87 -22.43 1.14 -2.03
N ASP A 88 -21.77 1.46 -0.91
CA ASP A 88 -22.36 1.38 0.43
C ASP A 88 -23.25 2.60 0.75
N PHE A 89 -23.31 3.60 -0.13
CA PHE A 89 -24.19 4.75 0.01
C PHE A 89 -25.53 4.47 -0.68
N ASP A 90 -26.61 4.43 0.10
CA ASP A 90 -27.99 4.27 -0.38
C ASP A 90 -28.50 5.46 -1.21
N VAL A 91 -27.73 6.56 -1.28
CA VAL A 91 -28.10 7.80 -1.97
C VAL A 91 -27.01 8.17 -2.97
N PRO A 92 -27.34 8.44 -4.25
CA PRO A 92 -26.36 8.93 -5.21
C PRO A 92 -25.69 10.21 -4.71
N VAL A 93 -24.37 10.28 -4.87
CA VAL A 93 -23.50 11.38 -4.40
C VAL A 93 -23.90 12.76 -4.98
N GLU A 94 -24.76 12.78 -6.01
CA GLU A 94 -25.30 13.96 -6.67
C GLU A 94 -26.05 14.93 -5.72
N GLY A 95 -26.43 14.51 -4.50
CA GLY A 95 -27.08 15.37 -3.50
C GLY A 95 -26.16 16.10 -2.51
N PHE A 96 -24.83 15.90 -2.55
CA PHE A 96 -23.91 16.40 -1.51
C PHE A 96 -23.39 17.84 -1.74
N TYR A 97 -23.70 18.44 -2.90
CA TYR A 97 -23.40 19.85 -3.16
C TYR A 97 -24.57 20.71 -2.65
N TRP A 98 -24.34 21.39 -1.51
CA TRP A 98 -25.28 22.35 -0.94
C TRP A 98 -25.72 23.40 -1.98
N LYS A 99 -27.03 23.64 -2.07
CA LYS A 99 -27.61 24.87 -2.61
C LYS A 99 -27.49 26.00 -1.60
#